data_AF-A0A2E7TVD9-F1
#
_entry.id   AF-A0A2E7TVD9-F1
#
_cell.length_a   1.000
_cell.length_b   1.000
_cell.length_c   1.000
_cell.angle_alpha   90.00
_cell.angle_beta   90.00
_cell.angle_gamma   90.00
#
_symmetry.space_group_name_H-M   'P 1'
#
loop_
_entity.id
_entity.type
_entity.pdbx_description
1 polymer ?
#
loop_
_entity_poly.entity_id
_entity_poly.type
_entity_poly.pdbx_seq_one_letter_code
_entity_poly.pdbx_strand_id
1 'polypeptide(L)'
;MLSRKTPEANLEDKRGAWKAIGFVASLSLLLSALAWTSYDVAITRGIDFEADLLEDEEIPVNVVQPPPPPPPPQQTTVIEIVDDEEEIEEELEIEDIELDEDTEIEIIEDYEEEEEDVPFMIVENMPAMGDCKKLRGDERHQCTQMEIIRYVSKNTKYPPIAKDAGIQGTVFVYFVVGKNGKVKDVRVLREVDSRLDAEAIRVVESLPTFEPGEQRGKAVSVQYTIPVKFIIR
;
A
#
# COMPACT_ATOMS: atom_id res chain seq x y z
N MET A 1 26.03 -20.56 -84.27
CA MET A 1 25.69 -20.04 -82.92
C MET A 1 24.45 -20.78 -82.46
N LEU A 2 24.59 -21.78 -81.59
CA LEU A 2 23.46 -22.56 -81.07
C LEU A 2 23.05 -21.97 -79.71
N SER A 3 21.95 -21.21 -79.71
CA SER A 3 21.29 -20.78 -78.48
C SER A 3 20.69 -22.00 -77.79
N ARG A 4 21.34 -22.46 -76.72
CA ARG A 4 20.95 -23.63 -75.94
C ARG A 4 20.29 -23.17 -74.63
N LYS A 5 19.15 -22.47 -74.74
CA LYS A 5 18.21 -22.23 -73.64
C LYS A 5 16.80 -22.34 -74.19
N THR A 6 16.08 -23.38 -73.79
CA THR A 6 14.66 -23.52 -74.11
C THR A 6 13.87 -22.46 -73.34
N PRO A 7 12.88 -21.77 -73.95
CA PRO A 7 12.10 -20.72 -73.28
C PRO A 7 11.34 -21.23 -72.05
N GLU A 8 11.00 -22.53 -72.04
CA GLU A 8 10.32 -23.19 -70.91
C GLU A 8 11.17 -23.30 -69.63
N ALA A 9 12.50 -23.20 -69.73
CA ALA A 9 13.41 -23.24 -68.59
C ALA A 9 13.80 -21.84 -68.07
N ASN A 10 13.18 -20.76 -68.58
CA ASN A 10 13.46 -19.40 -68.12
C ASN A 10 12.69 -19.10 -66.82
N LEU A 11 13.39 -19.14 -65.69
CA LEU A 11 12.84 -18.91 -64.35
C LEU A 11 12.74 -17.43 -63.98
N GLU A 12 13.22 -16.51 -64.82
CA GLU A 12 13.20 -15.07 -64.52
C GLU A 12 11.78 -14.50 -64.42
N ASP A 13 10.85 -14.98 -65.25
CA ASP A 13 9.43 -14.54 -65.22
C ASP A 13 8.73 -14.91 -63.91
N LYS A 14 9.16 -16.00 -63.25
CA LYS A 14 8.57 -16.46 -61.98
C LYS A 14 9.30 -15.91 -60.75
N ARG A 15 10.43 -15.22 -60.92
CA ARG A 15 11.25 -14.70 -59.82
C ARG A 15 10.49 -13.74 -58.91
N GLY A 16 9.61 -12.91 -59.48
CA GLY A 16 8.74 -12.01 -58.72
C GLY A 16 7.73 -12.76 -57.84
N ALA A 17 7.10 -13.80 -58.40
CA ALA A 17 6.14 -14.63 -57.67
C ALA A 17 6.81 -15.37 -56.49
N TRP A 18 8.01 -15.92 -56.69
CA TRP A 18 8.76 -16.57 -55.61
C TRP A 18 9.15 -15.61 -54.47
N LYS A 19 9.50 -14.36 -54.79
CA LYS A 19 9.76 -13.33 -53.78
C LYS A 19 8.50 -12.96 -52.98
N ALA A 20 7.35 -12.83 -53.65
CA ALA A 20 6.09 -12.52 -53.00
C ALA A 20 5.63 -13.65 -52.06
N ILE A 21 5.73 -14.91 -52.50
CA ILE A 21 5.43 -16.08 -51.67
C ILE A 21 6.34 -16.14 -50.44
N GLY A 22 7.64 -15.86 -50.61
CA GLY A 22 8.58 -15.79 -49.50
C GLY A 22 8.23 -14.70 -48.47
N PHE A 23 7.82 -13.53 -48.94
CA PHE A 23 7.40 -12.43 -48.06
C PHE A 23 6.14 -12.81 -47.24
N VAL A 24 5.12 -13.36 -47.91
CA VAL A 24 3.89 -13.82 -47.25
C VAL A 24 4.19 -14.92 -46.22
N ALA A 25 5.04 -15.88 -46.56
CA ALA A 25 5.44 -16.94 -45.63
C ALA A 25 6.18 -16.37 -44.41
N SER A 26 7.10 -15.42 -44.60
CA SER A 26 7.83 -14.78 -43.51
C SER A 26 6.94 -13.94 -42.59
N LEU A 27 5.98 -13.20 -43.16
CA LEU A 27 5.03 -12.39 -42.41
C LEU A 27 4.07 -13.26 -41.60
N SER A 28 3.59 -14.36 -42.19
CA SER A 28 2.75 -15.34 -41.51
C SER A 28 3.45 -15.98 -40.32
N LEU A 29 4.74 -16.33 -40.47
CA LEU A 29 5.53 -16.92 -39.41
C LEU A 29 5.79 -15.92 -38.28
N LEU A 30 6.05 -14.65 -38.61
CA LEU A 30 6.21 -13.56 -37.64
C LEU A 30 4.92 -13.30 -36.85
N LEU A 31 3.77 -13.20 -37.53
CA LEU A 31 2.47 -13.03 -36.88
C LEU A 31 2.10 -14.24 -36.02
N SER A 32 2.40 -15.46 -36.48
CA SER A 32 2.19 -16.67 -35.67
C SER A 32 3.05 -16.68 -34.42
N ALA A 33 4.31 -16.23 -34.51
CA ALA A 33 5.20 -16.11 -33.36
C ALA A 33 4.70 -15.06 -32.35
N LEU A 34 4.26 -13.88 -32.82
CA LEU A 34 3.70 -12.82 -31.98
C LEU A 34 2.36 -13.21 -31.34
N ALA A 35 1.55 -14.00 -32.03
CA ALA A 35 0.32 -14.55 -31.45
C ALA A 35 0.61 -15.65 -30.42
N TRP A 36 1.72 -16.37 -30.57
CA TRP A 36 2.15 -17.37 -29.60
C TRP A 36 2.80 -16.76 -28.35
N THR A 37 3.39 -15.57 -28.44
CA THR A 37 3.79 -14.83 -27.25
C THR A 37 2.51 -14.38 -26.54
N SER A 38 2.13 -15.12 -25.50
CA SER A 38 1.02 -14.75 -24.63
C SER A 38 1.28 -13.38 -24.03
N TYR A 39 0.46 -12.39 -24.39
CA TYR A 39 0.28 -11.22 -23.54
C TYR A 39 -0.26 -11.72 -22.20
N ASP A 40 0.46 -11.42 -21.12
CA ASP A 40 0.13 -11.86 -19.77
C ASP A 40 -1.30 -11.47 -19.40
N VAL A 41 -2.18 -12.47 -19.35
CA VAL A 41 -3.54 -12.39 -18.75
C VAL A 41 -3.46 -11.99 -17.26
N ALA A 42 -2.27 -12.00 -16.67
CA ALA A 42 -2.03 -11.54 -15.30
C ALA A 42 -2.30 -10.04 -15.13
N ILE A 43 -2.04 -9.21 -16.15
CA ILE A 43 -2.21 -7.75 -16.04
C ILE A 43 -3.68 -7.35 -16.05
N THR A 44 -4.54 -8.02 -16.81
CA THR A 44 -5.97 -7.68 -16.86
C THR A 44 -6.68 -7.94 -15.52
N ARG A 45 -6.34 -9.03 -14.82
CA ARG A 45 -6.94 -9.32 -13.49
C ARG A 45 -6.55 -8.32 -12.40
N GLY A 46 -5.35 -7.74 -12.46
CA GLY A 46 -4.92 -6.71 -11.52
C GLY A 46 -5.72 -5.42 -11.71
N ILE A 47 -5.88 -5.00 -12.96
CA ILE A 47 -6.62 -3.79 -13.34
C ILE A 47 -8.11 -3.92 -12.99
N ASP A 48 -8.72 -5.09 -13.22
CA ASP A 48 -10.14 -5.32 -12.88
C ASP A 48 -10.40 -5.21 -11.37
N PHE A 49 -9.48 -5.69 -10.52
CA PHE A 49 -9.64 -5.62 -9.06
C PHE A 49 -9.38 -4.21 -8.52
N GLU A 50 -8.43 -3.47 -9.11
CA GLU A 50 -8.13 -2.09 -8.73
C GLU A 50 -9.26 -1.13 -9.15
N ALA A 51 -9.89 -1.38 -10.31
CA ALA A 51 -11.07 -0.64 -10.76
C ALA A 51 -12.32 -0.91 -9.89
N ASP A 52 -12.58 -2.18 -9.52
CA ASP A 52 -13.72 -2.57 -8.66
C ASP A 52 -13.58 -1.97 -7.23
N LEU A 53 -12.34 -1.67 -6.78
CA LEU A 53 -12.09 -1.01 -5.48
C LEU A 53 -12.29 0.51 -5.53
N LEU A 54 -11.99 1.16 -6.66
CA LEU A 54 -12.11 2.61 -6.82
C LEU A 54 -13.56 3.07 -7.07
N GLU A 55 -14.39 2.22 -7.68
CA GLU A 55 -15.80 2.54 -7.94
C GLU A 55 -16.65 2.63 -6.65
N ASP A 56 -16.25 1.94 -5.58
CA ASP A 56 -16.98 1.90 -4.30
C ASP A 56 -16.62 3.07 -3.35
N GLU A 57 -15.66 3.93 -3.69
CA GLU A 57 -15.19 5.04 -2.85
C GLU A 57 -15.63 6.41 -3.41
N GLU A 58 -16.93 6.70 -3.32
CA GLU A 58 -17.44 8.05 -3.59
C GLU A 58 -16.90 9.03 -2.54
N ILE A 59 -15.95 9.90 -2.92
CA ILE A 59 -15.41 10.93 -2.04
C ILE A 59 -16.56 11.89 -1.68
N PRO A 60 -16.99 12.00 -0.40
CA PRO A 60 -18.02 12.95 -0.05
C PRO A 60 -17.47 14.36 -0.30
N VAL A 61 -18.13 15.11 -1.20
CA VAL A 61 -17.81 16.53 -1.40
C VAL A 61 -18.05 17.23 -0.07
N ASN A 62 -16.97 17.64 0.58
CA ASN A 62 -17.04 18.41 1.82
C ASN A 62 -17.54 19.82 1.47
N VAL A 63 -18.86 20.00 1.46
CA VAL A 63 -19.50 21.29 1.26
C VAL A 63 -19.20 22.13 2.50
N VAL A 64 -18.13 22.93 2.44
CA VAL A 64 -17.79 23.91 3.47
C VAL A 64 -18.94 24.92 3.51
N GLN A 65 -19.80 24.82 4.53
CA GLN A 65 -20.79 25.85 4.79
C GLN A 65 -20.01 27.13 5.13
N PRO A 66 -20.29 28.27 4.46
CA PRO A 66 -19.61 29.51 4.79
C PRO A 66 -19.85 29.81 6.27
N PRO A 67 -18.82 30.23 7.03
CA PRO A 67 -18.97 30.52 8.45
C PRO A 67 -20.07 31.56 8.65
N PRO A 68 -20.87 31.43 9.72
CA PRO A 68 -21.91 32.41 10.01
C PRO A 68 -21.30 33.81 10.10
N PRO A 69 -21.99 34.86 9.60
CA PRO A 69 -21.46 36.20 9.62
C PRO A 69 -21.10 36.60 11.06
N PRO A 70 -19.94 37.25 11.28
CA PRO A 70 -19.51 37.62 12.61
C PRO A 70 -20.57 38.51 13.28
N PRO A 71 -20.82 38.31 14.58
CA PRO A 71 -21.76 39.15 15.31
C PRO A 71 -21.30 40.60 15.24
N PRO A 72 -22.25 41.57 15.13
CA PRO A 72 -21.91 42.98 15.08
C PRO A 72 -21.09 43.38 16.32
N PRO A 73 -20.04 44.21 16.15
CA PRO A 73 -19.15 44.57 17.25
C PRO A 73 -19.96 45.24 18.37
N GLN A 74 -19.82 44.72 19.58
CA GLN A 74 -20.40 45.36 20.77
C GLN A 74 -19.63 46.67 21.00
N GLN A 75 -20.36 47.78 21.18
CA GLN A 75 -19.75 49.04 21.57
C GLN A 75 -19.20 48.89 22.99
N THR A 76 -17.89 49.04 23.16
CA THR A 76 -17.23 49.02 24.47
C THR A 76 -17.60 50.28 25.23
N THR A 77 -18.16 50.11 26.43
CA THR A 77 -18.43 51.22 27.35
C THR A 77 -17.13 51.83 27.85
N VAL A 78 -17.16 53.15 27.99
CA VAL A 78 -16.06 54.06 28.37
C VAL A 78 -15.28 53.54 29.58
N ILE A 79 -13.95 53.50 29.45
CA ILE A 79 -13.01 53.18 30.53
C ILE A 79 -12.80 54.47 31.33
N GLU A 80 -13.17 54.48 32.61
CA GLU A 80 -12.79 55.52 33.56
C GLU A 80 -11.36 55.24 34.03
N ILE A 81 -10.46 56.18 33.79
CA ILE A 81 -9.04 56.08 34.11
C ILE A 81 -8.89 56.55 35.56
N VAL A 82 -8.51 55.65 36.44
CA VAL A 82 -8.00 55.98 37.78
C VAL A 82 -6.48 56.05 37.64
N ASP A 83 -5.92 57.23 37.86
CA ASP A 83 -4.48 57.45 37.94
C ASP A 83 -4.00 56.98 39.33
N ASP A 84 -3.25 55.88 39.39
CA ASP A 84 -2.47 55.49 40.56
C ASP A 84 -0.98 55.76 40.27
N GLU A 85 -0.45 56.82 40.89
CA GLU A 85 0.98 57.06 41.04
C GLU A 85 1.45 56.36 42.33
N GLU A 86 2.04 55.15 42.21
CA GLU A 86 2.88 54.58 43.26
C GLU A 86 4.30 54.36 42.70
N GLU A 87 5.28 55.06 43.30
CA GLU A 87 6.71 54.83 43.09
C GLU A 87 7.10 53.49 43.75
N ILE A 88 7.59 52.55 42.96
CA ILE A 88 8.11 51.26 43.43
C ILE A 88 9.63 51.38 43.55
N GLU A 89 10.13 51.53 44.78
CA GLU A 89 11.55 51.28 45.10
C GLU A 89 11.73 49.80 45.46
N GLU A 90 12.21 48.99 44.51
CA GLU A 90 12.73 47.65 44.79
C GLU A 90 14.18 47.56 44.33
N GLU A 91 15.10 47.63 45.29
CA GLU A 91 16.53 47.35 45.11
C GLU A 91 16.71 45.82 45.02
N LEU A 92 17.12 45.34 43.85
CA LEU A 92 17.41 43.94 43.58
C LEU A 92 18.76 43.54 44.21
N GLU A 93 18.72 42.79 45.32
CA GLU A 93 19.88 42.02 45.79
C GLU A 93 20.05 40.78 44.91
N ILE A 94 21.20 40.68 44.26
CA ILE A 94 21.60 39.53 43.44
C ILE A 94 22.51 38.67 44.32
N GLU A 95 22.08 37.47 44.66
CA GLU A 95 22.87 36.51 45.44
C GLU A 95 23.71 35.67 44.48
N ASP A 96 25.04 35.89 44.49
CA ASP A 96 25.98 35.14 43.66
C ASP A 96 26.14 33.71 44.21
N ILE A 97 25.79 32.72 43.39
CA ILE A 97 25.92 31.29 43.74
C ILE A 97 27.34 30.85 43.35
N GLU A 98 28.24 30.71 44.33
CA GLU A 98 29.54 30.08 44.13
C GLU A 98 29.38 28.54 44.15
N LEU A 99 29.76 27.88 43.05
CA LEU A 99 29.75 26.42 42.90
C LEU A 99 31.12 25.86 43.31
N ASP A 100 31.16 25.02 44.34
CA ASP A 100 32.37 24.35 44.83
C ASP A 100 32.83 23.18 43.94
N GLU A 101 34.14 22.96 43.92
CA GLU A 101 34.89 22.00 43.06
C GLU A 101 34.60 20.51 43.38
N ASP A 102 33.83 20.24 44.45
CA ASP A 102 33.52 18.89 44.95
C ASP A 102 32.14 18.35 44.50
N THR A 103 31.50 19.01 43.53
CA THR A 103 30.19 18.57 43.03
C THR A 103 30.35 17.26 42.22
N GLU A 104 30.10 16.11 42.87
CA GLU A 104 30.13 14.80 42.22
C GLU A 104 29.01 14.71 41.16
N ILE A 105 29.43 14.62 39.90
CA ILE A 105 28.51 14.44 38.76
C ILE A 105 28.07 12.97 38.78
N GLU A 106 26.84 12.70 39.24
CA GLU A 106 26.19 11.41 39.04
C GLU A 106 26.04 11.16 37.53
N ILE A 107 26.77 10.16 37.03
CA ILE A 107 26.62 9.68 35.65
C ILE A 107 25.27 8.98 35.59
N ILE A 108 24.30 9.65 34.98
CA ILE A 108 23.00 9.08 34.66
C ILE A 108 23.26 7.89 33.74
N GLU A 109 22.91 6.68 34.16
CA GLU A 109 22.94 5.49 33.31
C GLU A 109 22.08 5.76 32.08
N ASP A 110 22.67 5.65 30.89
CA ASP A 110 21.99 5.81 29.60
C ASP A 110 20.70 4.97 29.61
N TYR A 111 19.55 5.65 29.63
CA TYR A 111 18.27 5.02 29.39
C TYR A 111 18.31 4.47 27.96
N GLU A 112 18.21 3.15 27.80
CA GLU A 112 17.98 2.53 26.48
C GLU A 112 16.70 3.16 25.91
N GLU A 113 16.83 4.09 24.95
CA GLU A 113 15.70 4.56 24.15
C GLU A 113 15.11 3.34 23.44
N GLU A 114 13.94 2.88 23.91
CA GLU A 114 13.13 1.93 23.14
C GLU A 114 12.81 2.60 21.81
N GLU A 115 13.53 2.24 20.74
CA GLU A 115 13.20 2.65 19.38
C GLU A 115 11.75 2.22 19.12
N GLU A 116 10.81 3.17 19.16
CA GLU A 116 9.43 2.94 18.74
C GLU A 116 9.49 2.40 17.29
N ASP A 117 9.17 1.11 17.13
CA ASP A 117 9.21 0.43 15.84
C ASP A 117 8.00 0.86 15.00
N VAL A 118 8.03 2.09 14.50
CA VAL A 118 6.96 2.65 13.67
C VAL A 118 6.91 1.86 12.36
N PRO A 119 5.80 1.17 12.05
CA PRO A 119 5.72 0.36 10.85
C PRO A 119 5.71 1.25 9.60
N PHE A 120 6.51 0.87 8.61
CA PHE A 120 6.58 1.55 7.32
C PHE A 120 5.39 1.17 6.43
N MET A 121 4.94 2.11 5.60
CA MET A 121 3.92 1.83 4.57
C MET A 121 4.52 1.30 3.28
N ILE A 122 5.67 1.85 2.87
CA ILE A 122 6.32 1.54 1.60
C ILE A 122 7.81 1.38 1.88
N VAL A 123 8.37 0.27 1.40
CA VAL A 123 9.79 -0.08 1.53
C VAL A 123 10.32 -0.61 0.20
N GLU A 124 11.64 -0.60 0.01
CA GLU A 124 12.32 -1.07 -1.21
C GLU A 124 11.97 -2.53 -1.55
N ASN A 125 11.98 -3.41 -0.55
CA ASN A 125 11.54 -4.78 -0.70
C ASN A 125 10.41 -5.05 0.30
N MET A 126 9.17 -5.09 -0.19
CA MET A 126 8.01 -5.43 0.62
C MET A 126 8.12 -6.86 1.18
N PRO A 127 7.45 -7.15 2.31
CA PRO A 127 7.34 -8.52 2.81
C PRO A 127 6.84 -9.48 1.74
N ALA A 128 7.29 -10.73 1.80
CA ALA A 128 6.92 -11.75 0.81
C ALA A 128 6.55 -13.09 1.46
N MET A 129 5.52 -13.75 0.92
CA MET A 129 5.13 -15.11 1.33
C MET A 129 5.17 -16.10 0.17
N GLY A 130 5.34 -17.38 0.49
CA GLY A 130 5.34 -18.46 -0.50
C GLY A 130 6.38 -18.27 -1.61
N ASP A 131 5.94 -18.32 -2.86
CA ASP A 131 6.79 -18.20 -4.04
C ASP A 131 7.22 -16.76 -4.37
N CYS A 132 6.55 -15.74 -3.79
CA CYS A 132 6.87 -14.33 -4.05
C CYS A 132 8.24 -13.91 -3.50
N LYS A 133 8.86 -14.73 -2.65
CA LYS A 133 10.21 -14.52 -2.10
C LYS A 133 11.29 -14.38 -3.17
N LYS A 134 11.09 -15.00 -4.34
CA LYS A 134 12.04 -15.00 -5.46
C LYS A 134 12.07 -13.67 -6.23
N LEU A 135 11.00 -12.87 -6.13
CA LEU A 135 10.86 -11.60 -6.83
C LEU A 135 11.47 -10.47 -6.00
N ARG A 136 11.66 -9.27 -6.56
CA ARG A 136 12.11 -8.05 -5.85
C ARG A 136 11.36 -6.82 -6.37
N GLY A 137 11.38 -5.71 -5.62
CA GLY A 137 10.71 -4.46 -6.02
C GLY A 137 9.20 -4.59 -6.21
N ASP A 138 8.65 -3.94 -7.23
CA ASP A 138 7.20 -3.82 -7.46
C ASP A 138 6.52 -5.16 -7.74
N GLU A 139 7.17 -6.05 -8.50
CA GLU A 139 6.65 -7.39 -8.81
C GLU A 139 6.44 -8.22 -7.54
N ARG A 140 7.35 -8.09 -6.56
CA ARG A 140 7.24 -8.74 -5.25
C ARG A 140 6.02 -8.25 -4.48
N HIS A 141 5.78 -6.94 -4.50
CA HIS A 141 4.64 -6.32 -3.80
C HIS A 141 3.31 -6.85 -4.35
N GLN A 142 3.13 -6.79 -5.67
CA GLN A 142 1.91 -7.26 -6.34
C GLN A 142 1.68 -8.76 -6.12
N CYS A 143 2.72 -9.58 -6.26
CA CYS A 143 2.65 -11.01 -6.01
C CYS A 143 2.18 -11.30 -4.59
N THR A 144 2.77 -10.63 -3.59
CA THR A 144 2.46 -10.89 -2.19
C THR A 144 1.04 -10.48 -1.83
N GLN A 145 0.59 -9.32 -2.30
CA GLN A 145 -0.80 -8.88 -2.11
C GLN A 145 -1.79 -9.91 -2.67
N MET A 146 -1.52 -10.45 -3.86
CA MET A 146 -2.36 -11.48 -4.47
C MET A 146 -2.32 -12.81 -3.71
N GLU A 147 -1.17 -13.23 -3.19
CA GLU A 147 -1.05 -14.44 -2.36
C GLU A 147 -1.83 -14.31 -1.05
N ILE A 148 -1.76 -13.14 -0.39
CA ILE A 148 -2.52 -12.89 0.84
C ILE A 148 -4.02 -12.99 0.55
N ILE A 149 -4.51 -12.28 -0.46
CA ILE A 149 -5.93 -12.32 -0.83
C ILE A 149 -6.37 -13.74 -1.18
N ARG A 150 -5.54 -14.50 -1.90
CA ARG A 150 -5.82 -15.90 -2.25
C ARG A 150 -5.87 -16.79 -1.01
N TYR A 151 -4.90 -16.65 -0.10
CA TYR A 151 -4.84 -17.41 1.14
C TYR A 151 -6.07 -17.13 1.99
N VAL A 152 -6.39 -15.84 2.18
CA VAL A 152 -7.55 -15.41 2.96
C VAL A 152 -8.82 -15.99 2.34
N SER A 153 -9.06 -15.75 1.04
CA SER A 153 -10.25 -16.27 0.35
C SER A 153 -10.41 -17.79 0.44
N LYS A 154 -9.30 -18.54 0.47
CA LYS A 154 -9.31 -20.01 0.60
C LYS A 154 -9.58 -20.48 2.03
N ASN A 155 -9.12 -19.73 3.02
CA ASN A 155 -9.16 -20.12 4.43
C ASN A 155 -10.31 -19.47 5.22
N THR A 156 -10.98 -18.47 4.63
CA THR A 156 -12.17 -17.81 5.18
C THR A 156 -13.38 -18.74 5.17
N LYS A 157 -14.03 -18.87 6.33
CA LYS A 157 -15.26 -19.64 6.50
C LYS A 157 -16.40 -18.69 6.83
N TYR A 158 -17.44 -18.70 6.00
CA TYR A 158 -18.62 -17.89 6.26
C TYR A 158 -19.34 -18.36 7.54
N PRO A 159 -19.50 -17.51 8.57
CA PRO A 159 -20.24 -17.90 9.77
C PRO A 159 -21.69 -18.22 9.44
N PRO A 160 -22.26 -19.36 9.88
CA PRO A 160 -23.60 -19.79 9.48
C PRO A 160 -24.67 -18.76 9.88
N ILE A 161 -24.53 -18.14 11.05
CA ILE A 161 -25.45 -17.11 11.55
C ILE A 161 -25.47 -15.87 10.64
N ALA A 162 -24.31 -15.42 10.17
CA ALA A 162 -24.23 -14.28 9.25
C ALA A 162 -24.80 -14.64 7.87
N LYS A 163 -24.66 -15.91 7.45
CA LYS A 163 -25.22 -16.43 6.20
C LYS A 163 -26.75 -16.48 6.25
N ASP A 164 -27.31 -17.00 7.35
CA ASP A 164 -28.76 -17.10 7.56
C ASP A 164 -29.41 -15.71 7.66
N ALA A 165 -28.69 -14.74 8.22
CA ALA A 165 -29.10 -13.35 8.30
C ALA A 165 -28.90 -12.55 6.99
N GLY A 166 -28.29 -13.14 5.95
CA GLY A 166 -28.07 -12.48 4.67
C GLY A 166 -27.06 -11.32 4.70
N ILE A 167 -26.19 -11.27 5.71
CA ILE A 167 -25.26 -10.14 5.93
C ILE A 167 -24.03 -10.32 5.05
N GLN A 168 -23.79 -9.41 4.12
CA GLN A 168 -22.67 -9.43 3.17
C GLN A 168 -21.91 -8.10 3.18
N GLY A 169 -20.66 -8.10 2.73
CA GLY A 169 -19.86 -6.87 2.66
C GLY A 169 -18.36 -7.14 2.58
N THR A 170 -17.59 -6.05 2.55
CA THR A 170 -16.12 -6.08 2.54
C THR A 170 -15.59 -5.52 3.85
N VAL A 171 -14.87 -6.37 4.59
CA VAL A 171 -14.20 -6.02 5.86
C VAL A 171 -12.76 -5.65 5.53
N PHE A 172 -12.30 -4.47 5.98
CA PHE A 172 -10.90 -4.06 5.79
C PHE A 172 -10.10 -4.35 7.05
N VAL A 173 -9.08 -5.20 6.93
CA VAL A 173 -8.23 -5.62 8.05
C VAL A 173 -6.85 -4.99 7.89
N TYR A 174 -6.42 -4.29 8.93
CA TYR A 174 -5.06 -3.80 9.11
C TYR A 174 -4.23 -4.80 9.90
N PHE A 175 -2.98 -4.98 9.54
CA PHE A 175 -2.00 -5.73 10.32
C PHE A 175 -0.58 -5.28 10.01
N VAL A 176 0.36 -5.59 10.90
CA VAL A 176 1.78 -5.29 10.72
C VAL A 176 2.56 -6.58 10.56
N VAL A 177 3.39 -6.66 9.53
CA VAL A 177 4.40 -7.70 9.40
C VAL A 177 5.67 -7.21 10.07
N GLY A 178 6.03 -7.81 11.21
CA GLY A 178 7.21 -7.39 11.97
C GLY A 178 8.54 -7.79 11.31
N LYS A 179 9.65 -7.30 11.87
CA LYS A 179 11.03 -7.67 11.47
C LYS A 179 11.32 -9.18 11.47
N ASN A 180 10.54 -9.96 12.23
CA ASN A 180 10.62 -11.42 12.30
C ASN A 180 9.72 -12.15 11.27
N GLY A 181 9.03 -11.39 10.40
CA GLY A 181 8.10 -11.93 9.42
C GLY A 181 6.78 -12.42 9.99
N LYS A 182 6.51 -12.22 11.30
CA LYS A 182 5.24 -12.59 11.92
C LYS A 182 4.27 -11.43 11.83
N VAL A 183 2.99 -11.77 11.67
CA VAL A 183 1.89 -10.83 11.75
C VAL A 183 1.69 -10.40 13.21
N LYS A 184 1.50 -9.11 13.42
CA LYS A 184 1.22 -8.44 14.70
C LYS A 184 0.16 -7.35 14.48
N ASP A 185 -0.42 -6.85 15.57
CA ASP A 185 -1.31 -5.68 15.59
C ASP A 185 -2.46 -5.76 14.57
N VAL A 186 -3.15 -6.90 14.55
CA VAL A 186 -4.30 -7.13 13.68
C VAL A 186 -5.51 -6.36 14.23
N ARG A 187 -6.07 -5.47 13.41
CA ARG A 187 -7.28 -4.69 13.74
C ARG A 187 -8.16 -4.50 12.52
N VAL A 188 -9.46 -4.35 12.72
CA VAL A 188 -10.41 -4.05 11.65
C VAL A 188 -10.53 -2.54 11.52
N LEU A 189 -10.34 -2.01 10.31
CA LEU A 189 -10.49 -0.58 10.02
C LEU A 189 -11.93 -0.22 9.63
N ARG A 190 -12.57 -1.12 8.88
CA ARG A 190 -13.96 -0.98 8.44
C ARG A 190 -14.71 -2.24 8.80
N GLU A 191 -15.52 -2.12 9.84
CA GLU A 191 -16.39 -3.17 10.36
C GLU A 191 -17.64 -3.29 9.49
N VAL A 192 -18.18 -4.51 9.40
CA VAL A 192 -19.46 -4.79 8.72
C VAL A 192 -20.42 -5.46 9.68
N ASP A 193 -19.99 -6.55 10.30
CA ASP A 193 -20.70 -7.26 11.34
C ASP A 193 -19.68 -8.01 12.19
N SER A 194 -19.82 -7.91 13.51
CA SER A 194 -18.92 -8.53 14.49
C SER A 194 -18.53 -9.99 14.20
N ARG A 195 -19.41 -10.77 13.57
CA ARG A 195 -19.17 -12.18 13.25
C ARG A 195 -18.27 -12.35 12.03
N LEU A 196 -18.43 -11.49 11.02
CA LEU A 196 -17.57 -11.46 9.83
C LEU A 196 -16.20 -10.89 10.19
N ASP A 197 -16.19 -9.86 11.03
CA ASP A 197 -14.97 -9.19 11.50
C ASP A 197 -14.09 -10.16 12.32
N ALA A 198 -14.69 -10.92 13.24
CA ALA A 198 -13.98 -11.94 14.00
C ALA A 198 -13.37 -13.05 13.12
N GLU A 199 -14.08 -13.48 12.08
CA GLU A 199 -13.55 -14.46 11.13
C GLU A 199 -12.42 -13.86 10.29
N ALA A 200 -12.54 -12.60 9.86
CA ALA A 200 -11.49 -11.92 9.11
C ALA A 200 -10.20 -11.81 9.92
N ILE A 201 -10.29 -11.42 11.20
CA ILE A 201 -9.15 -11.38 12.14
C ILE A 201 -8.51 -12.77 12.26
N ARG A 202 -9.32 -13.82 12.51
CA ARG A 202 -8.83 -15.20 12.66
C ARG A 202 -8.02 -15.67 11.43
N VAL A 203 -8.49 -15.34 10.23
CA VAL A 203 -7.82 -15.76 8.99
C VAL A 203 -6.50 -15.00 8.81
N VAL A 204 -6.47 -13.70 9.08
CA VAL A 204 -5.25 -12.88 9.01
C VAL A 204 -4.21 -13.33 10.03
N GLU A 205 -4.61 -13.64 11.26
CA GLU A 205 -3.71 -14.20 12.28
C GLU A 205 -3.17 -15.58 11.89
N SER A 206 -3.91 -16.34 11.08
CA SER A 206 -3.49 -17.66 10.59
C SER A 206 -2.53 -17.61 9.40
N LEU A 207 -2.18 -16.41 8.91
CA LEU A 207 -1.24 -16.25 7.79
C LEU A 207 0.12 -16.89 8.12
N PRO A 208 0.77 -17.52 7.13
CA PRO A 208 2.10 -18.08 7.32
C PRO A 208 3.14 -16.99 7.56
N THR A 209 4.29 -17.36 8.10
CA THR A 209 5.40 -16.43 8.32
C THR A 209 5.94 -15.89 7.00
N PHE A 210 6.06 -14.56 6.94
CA PHE A 210 6.58 -13.80 5.81
C PHE A 210 8.11 -13.72 5.86
N GLU A 211 8.71 -13.45 4.71
CA GLU A 211 10.01 -12.78 4.65
C GLU A 211 9.78 -11.31 5.02
N PRO A 212 10.51 -10.74 5.99
CA PRO A 212 10.28 -9.37 6.45
C PRO A 212 10.56 -8.35 5.34
N GLY A 213 10.01 -7.16 5.51
CA GLY A 213 10.32 -6.04 4.64
C GLY A 213 11.77 -5.61 4.84
N GLU A 214 12.41 -5.16 3.77
CA GLU A 214 13.80 -4.70 3.80
C GLU A 214 13.87 -3.29 3.24
N GLN A 215 14.49 -2.40 4.01
CA GLN A 215 14.73 -1.01 3.64
C GLN A 215 16.20 -0.69 3.90
N ARG A 216 16.94 -0.26 2.87
CA ARG A 216 18.39 0.04 2.98
C ARG A 216 19.20 -1.12 3.57
N GLY A 217 18.84 -2.36 3.23
CA GLY A 217 19.50 -3.55 3.74
C GLY A 217 19.13 -3.96 5.17
N LYS A 218 18.21 -3.25 5.84
CA LYS A 218 17.75 -3.56 7.20
C LYS A 218 16.33 -4.12 7.16
N ALA A 219 16.07 -5.14 7.98
CA ALA A 219 14.71 -5.65 8.18
C ALA A 219 13.87 -4.63 8.95
N VAL A 220 12.70 -4.30 8.42
CA VAL A 220 11.78 -3.31 8.99
C VAL A 220 10.37 -3.88 9.08
N SER A 221 9.61 -3.35 10.04
CA SER A 221 8.19 -3.67 10.20
C SER A 221 7.37 -2.92 9.15
N VAL A 222 6.44 -3.60 8.48
CA VAL A 222 5.63 -3.03 7.38
C VAL A 222 4.16 -3.25 7.65
N GLN A 223 3.36 -2.19 7.51
CA GLN A 223 1.92 -2.27 7.66
C GLN A 223 1.20 -2.65 6.36
N TYR A 224 0.13 -3.42 6.49
CA TYR A 224 -0.75 -3.84 5.41
C TYR A 224 -2.20 -3.57 5.77
N THR A 225 -2.98 -3.26 4.74
CA THR A 225 -4.44 -3.25 4.80
C THR A 225 -4.95 -4.13 3.67
N ILE A 226 -5.78 -5.12 3.99
CA ILE A 226 -6.36 -6.02 2.99
C ILE A 226 -7.89 -6.03 3.06
N PRO A 227 -8.58 -6.05 1.90
CA PRO A 227 -10.02 -6.25 1.85
C PRO A 227 -10.37 -7.74 1.92
N VAL A 228 -11.30 -8.10 2.80
CA VAL A 228 -11.87 -9.45 2.91
C VAL A 228 -13.35 -9.38 2.50
N LYS A 229 -13.65 -9.86 1.30
CA LYS A 229 -14.99 -9.81 0.70
C LYS A 229 -15.81 -11.03 1.09
N PHE A 230 -16.91 -10.81 1.81
CA PHE A 230 -17.89 -11.83 2.16
C PHE A 230 -19.11 -11.70 1.23
N ILE A 231 -19.24 -12.65 0.32
CA ILE A 231 -20.37 -12.75 -0.62
C ILE A 231 -21.10 -14.07 -0.44
N ILE A 232 -22.43 -14.01 -0.42
CA ILE A 232 -23.28 -15.19 -0.45
C ILE A 232 -23.44 -15.59 -1.92
N ARG A 233 -23.06 -16.82 -2.27
CA ARG A 233 -23.32 -17.41 -3.58
C ARG A 233 -24.50 -18.36 -3.53
#